data_AF-A0A8H8C806-F1
#
_entry.id   AF-A0A8H8C806-F1
#
_cell.length_a   1.000
_cell.length_b   1.000
_cell.length_c   1.000
_cell.angle_alpha   90.00
_cell.angle_beta   90.00
_cell.angle_gamma   90.00
#
_symmetry.space_group_name_H-M   'P 1'
#
loop_
_entity.id
_entity.type
_entity.pdbx_description
1 polymer ?
#
loop_
_entity_poly.entity_id
_entity_poly.type
_entity_poly.pdbx_seq_one_letter_code
_entity_poly.pdbx_strand_id
1 'polypeptide(L)'
;MTSTIVLGSGVNRGLGKGLVELYLAKPNHSVIAANRDPESASSKALAKLPTGSDSRLIVIKTDASVETDALEAVKTLSSHGIDHIDIVMPTLESLTPGLKNQPPIPNAAYGTSKAAVHWLTKRINAEEKLTAFVISPGWCKTELGNAGARHFGMAEAIVEPADSCRGMVELIDVATKESHGGKLWDVQDGLLVW
;
A
#
# COMPACT_ATOMS: atom_id res chain seq x y z
N MET A 1 18.47 -17.69 6.59
CA MET A 1 18.27 -16.46 5.81
C MET A 1 17.65 -15.43 6.75
N THR A 2 17.94 -14.15 6.57
CA THR A 2 17.27 -13.07 7.34
C THR A 2 15.82 -12.94 6.88
N SER A 3 14.90 -12.68 7.80
CA SER A 3 13.48 -12.51 7.46
C SER A 3 13.27 -11.17 6.75
N THR A 4 12.45 -11.15 5.69
CA THR A 4 12.02 -9.90 5.05
C THR A 4 10.91 -9.26 5.88
N ILE A 5 11.09 -7.99 6.23
CA ILE A 5 10.19 -7.22 7.09
C ILE A 5 9.38 -6.25 6.23
N VAL A 6 8.07 -6.45 6.19
CA VAL A 6 7.13 -5.68 5.37
C VAL A 6 6.15 -4.94 6.27
N LEU A 7 6.11 -3.61 6.19
CA LEU A 7 5.14 -2.78 6.90
C LEU A 7 4.08 -2.23 5.95
N GLY A 8 2.81 -2.49 6.25
CA GLY A 8 1.67 -1.86 5.60
C GLY A 8 0.82 -1.08 6.59
N SER A 9 0.35 0.11 6.22
CA SER A 9 -0.59 0.89 7.03
C SER A 9 -2.01 0.85 6.46
N GLY A 10 -3.02 0.80 7.33
CA GLY A 10 -4.43 0.73 6.92
C GLY A 10 -4.78 -0.54 6.14
N VAL A 11 -4.12 -1.66 6.47
CA VAL A 11 -4.13 -2.91 5.69
C VAL A 11 -5.08 -3.98 6.22
N ASN A 12 -6.05 -3.60 7.04
CA ASN A 12 -7.09 -4.51 7.56
C ASN A 12 -8.22 -4.82 6.56
N ARG A 13 -8.29 -4.14 5.42
CA ARG A 13 -9.35 -4.29 4.40
C ARG A 13 -8.87 -3.92 3.00
N GLY A 14 -9.73 -4.12 2.01
CA GLY A 14 -9.49 -3.72 0.61
C GLY A 14 -8.18 -4.29 0.06
N LEU A 15 -7.46 -3.49 -0.72
CA LEU A 15 -6.18 -3.86 -1.30
C LEU A 15 -5.10 -4.15 -0.25
N GLY A 16 -5.12 -3.43 0.87
CA GLY A 16 -4.15 -3.62 1.94
C GLY A 16 -4.21 -5.01 2.56
N LYS A 17 -5.42 -5.52 2.79
CA LYS A 17 -5.59 -6.91 3.22
C LYS A 17 -5.02 -7.89 2.18
N GLY A 18 -5.27 -7.65 0.90
CA GLY A 18 -4.75 -8.50 -0.18
C GLY A 18 -3.21 -8.50 -0.24
N LEU A 19 -2.57 -7.35 -0.03
CA LEU A 19 -1.11 -7.29 0.05
C LEU A 19 -0.56 -8.00 1.29
N VAL A 20 -1.19 -7.84 2.45
CA VAL A 20 -0.82 -8.58 3.66
C VAL A 20 -0.93 -10.09 3.43
N GLU A 21 -2.02 -10.55 2.82
CA GLU A 21 -2.23 -11.96 2.51
C GLU A 21 -1.11 -12.52 1.59
N LEU A 22 -0.76 -11.78 0.53
CA LEU A 22 0.29 -12.20 -0.40
C LEU A 22 1.68 -12.26 0.25
N TYR A 23 2.08 -11.24 1.02
CA TYR A 23 3.38 -11.24 1.69
C TYR A 23 3.44 -12.23 2.85
N LEU A 24 2.34 -12.42 3.60
CA LEU A 24 2.31 -13.34 4.74
C LEU A 24 2.36 -14.81 4.28
N ALA A 25 1.84 -15.11 3.10
CA ALA A 25 1.93 -16.45 2.49
C ALA A 25 3.35 -16.81 2.01
N LYS A 26 4.23 -15.83 1.77
CA LYS A 26 5.65 -16.08 1.43
C LYS A 26 6.39 -16.64 2.65
N PRO A 27 7.41 -17.51 2.48
CA PRO A 27 8.21 -18.01 3.59
C PRO A 27 9.19 -16.95 4.12
N ASN A 28 9.59 -17.03 5.40
CA ASN A 28 10.55 -16.14 6.05
C ASN A 28 10.18 -14.64 6.04
N HIS A 29 8.90 -14.28 6.18
CA HIS A 29 8.44 -12.88 6.20
C HIS A 29 7.85 -12.47 7.56
N SER A 30 8.22 -11.28 8.05
CA SER A 30 7.50 -10.60 9.14
C SER A 30 6.63 -9.51 8.55
N VAL A 31 5.32 -9.71 8.51
CA VAL A 31 4.36 -8.74 7.97
C VAL A 31 3.75 -7.94 9.10
N ILE A 32 3.94 -6.62 9.07
CA ILE A 32 3.44 -5.66 10.05
C ILE A 32 2.20 -4.98 9.46
N ALA A 33 1.05 -5.20 10.10
CA ALA A 33 -0.20 -4.51 9.81
C ALA A 33 -0.42 -3.37 10.80
N ALA A 34 -0.07 -2.15 10.39
CA ALA A 34 -0.25 -0.92 11.17
C ALA A 34 -1.64 -0.34 10.94
N ASN A 35 -2.59 -0.66 11.82
CA ASN A 35 -4.00 -0.29 11.67
C ASN A 35 -4.41 0.71 12.76
N ARG A 36 -5.41 1.55 12.49
CA ARG A 36 -5.92 2.54 13.46
C ARG A 36 -6.40 1.89 14.76
N ASP A 37 -7.08 0.74 14.61
CA ASP A 37 -7.59 -0.06 15.71
C ASP A 37 -7.19 -1.54 15.54
N PRO A 38 -6.14 -2.00 16.25
CA PRO A 38 -5.75 -3.42 16.28
C PRO A 38 -6.83 -4.36 16.81
N GLU A 39 -7.75 -3.84 17.64
CA GLU A 39 -8.79 -4.64 18.28
C GLU A 39 -10.07 -4.77 17.45
N SER A 40 -10.18 -3.99 16.36
CA SER A 40 -11.29 -4.08 15.43
C SER A 40 -11.44 -5.48 14.83
N ALA A 41 -12.67 -5.87 14.50
CA ALA A 41 -12.96 -7.17 13.91
C ALA A 41 -12.14 -7.43 12.63
N SER A 42 -11.94 -6.40 11.80
CA SER A 42 -11.13 -6.49 10.58
C SER A 42 -9.64 -6.70 10.85
N SER A 43 -9.07 -6.07 11.90
CA SER A 43 -7.67 -6.26 12.27
C SER A 43 -7.45 -7.66 12.84
N LYS A 44 -8.34 -8.14 13.73
CA LYS A 44 -8.28 -9.49 14.29
C LYS A 44 -8.46 -10.58 13.23
N ALA A 45 -9.23 -10.32 12.18
CA ALA A 45 -9.41 -11.26 11.08
C ALA A 45 -8.12 -11.56 10.30
N LEU A 46 -7.12 -10.67 10.34
CA LEU A 46 -5.84 -10.87 9.68
C LEU A 46 -5.08 -12.10 10.23
N ALA A 47 -5.28 -12.46 11.49
CA ALA A 47 -4.66 -13.64 12.10
C ALA A 47 -5.13 -14.98 11.48
N LYS A 48 -6.19 -14.96 10.65
CA LYS A 48 -6.71 -16.13 9.94
C LYS A 48 -6.15 -16.30 8.54
N LEU A 49 -5.32 -15.36 8.08
CA LEU A 49 -4.74 -15.41 6.74
C LEU A 49 -3.72 -16.55 6.63
N PRO A 50 -3.58 -17.17 5.44
CA PRO A 50 -2.52 -18.13 5.18
C PRO A 50 -1.15 -17.55 5.54
N THR A 51 -0.36 -18.31 6.28
CA THR A 51 0.97 -17.90 6.76
C THR A 51 2.01 -18.91 6.28
N GLY A 52 3.03 -18.41 5.58
CA GLY A 52 4.14 -19.22 5.08
C GLY A 52 5.02 -19.77 6.20
N SER A 53 5.88 -20.74 5.86
CA SER A 53 6.86 -21.28 6.82
C SER A 53 7.79 -20.18 7.31
N ASP A 54 8.01 -20.13 8.64
CA ASP A 54 8.85 -19.13 9.31
C ASP A 54 8.39 -17.68 9.09
N SER A 55 7.12 -17.48 8.71
CA SER A 55 6.49 -16.18 8.60
C SER A 55 5.59 -15.87 9.79
N ARG A 56 5.40 -14.58 10.06
CA ARG A 56 4.54 -14.11 11.16
C ARG A 56 3.85 -12.80 10.81
N LEU A 57 2.67 -12.62 11.40
CA LEU A 57 1.92 -11.38 11.38
C LEU A 57 2.14 -10.62 12.69
N ILE A 58 2.37 -9.31 12.60
CA ILE A 58 2.41 -8.38 13.74
C ILE A 58 1.36 -7.31 13.47
N VAL A 59 0.37 -7.17 14.35
CA VAL A 59 -0.66 -6.12 14.23
C VAL A 59 -0.35 -5.04 15.27
N ILE A 60 -0.15 -3.81 14.83
CA ILE A 60 0.15 -2.66 15.71
C ILE A 60 -0.80 -1.50 15.44
N LYS A 61 -0.89 -0.59 16.41
CA LYS A 61 -1.64 0.65 16.26
C LYS A 61 -0.83 1.67 15.46
N THR A 62 -1.48 2.31 14.49
CA THR A 62 -1.03 3.58 13.93
C THR A 62 -2.22 4.35 13.37
N ASP A 63 -2.40 5.59 13.79
CA ASP A 63 -3.33 6.54 13.18
C ASP A 63 -2.59 7.78 12.68
N ALA A 64 -2.65 8.02 11.36
CA ALA A 64 -1.95 9.14 10.73
C ALA A 64 -2.47 10.52 11.19
N SER A 65 -3.64 10.59 11.82
CA SER A 65 -4.15 11.82 12.45
C SER A 65 -3.68 12.04 13.88
N VAL A 66 -2.89 11.13 14.46
CA VAL A 66 -2.37 11.23 15.83
C VAL A 66 -0.85 11.38 15.76
N GLU A 67 -0.34 12.56 16.10
CA GLU A 67 1.06 12.95 15.93
C GLU A 67 2.06 11.99 16.62
N THR A 68 1.67 11.44 17.78
CA THR A 68 2.54 10.55 18.56
C THR A 68 2.55 9.10 18.08
N ASP A 69 1.54 8.67 17.31
CA ASP A 69 1.31 7.25 17.03
C ASP A 69 2.46 6.62 16.23
N ALA A 70 3.06 7.35 15.29
CA ALA A 70 4.19 6.84 14.51
C ALA A 70 5.41 6.53 15.40
N LEU A 71 5.69 7.39 16.39
CA LEU A 71 6.81 7.17 17.32
C LEU A 71 6.53 6.00 18.28
N GLU A 72 5.30 5.90 18.77
CA GLU A 72 4.89 4.77 19.63
C GLU A 72 4.87 3.44 18.86
N ALA A 73 4.51 3.46 17.57
CA ALA A 73 4.59 2.31 16.69
C ALA A 73 6.04 1.79 16.57
N VAL A 74 7.02 2.69 16.41
CA VAL A 74 8.45 2.31 16.37
C VAL A 74 8.87 1.63 17.68
N LYS A 75 8.50 2.18 18.85
CA LYS A 75 8.80 1.56 20.15
C LYS A 75 8.17 0.17 20.28
N THR A 76 6.93 0.04 19.81
CA THR A 76 6.21 -1.25 19.79
C THR A 76 6.92 -2.26 18.89
N LEU A 77 7.36 -1.84 17.70
CA LEU A 77 8.10 -2.72 16.79
C LEU A 77 9.43 -3.20 17.37
N SER A 78 10.15 -2.33 18.08
CA SER A 78 11.38 -2.74 18.76
C SER A 78 11.15 -3.83 19.81
N SER A 79 10.02 -3.83 20.53
CA SER A 79 9.69 -4.91 21.48
C SER A 79 9.37 -6.24 20.80
N HIS A 80 8.99 -6.22 19.52
CA HIS A 80 8.83 -7.41 18.67
C HIS A 80 10.14 -7.88 18.00
N GLY A 81 11.27 -7.26 18.32
CA GLY A 81 12.58 -7.57 17.73
C GLY A 81 12.73 -7.06 16.29
N ILE A 82 11.96 -6.02 15.92
CA ILE A 82 12.08 -5.35 14.62
C ILE A 82 13.02 -4.16 14.79
N ASP A 83 14.18 -4.22 14.14
CA ASP A 83 15.23 -3.18 14.15
C ASP A 83 15.43 -2.50 12.79
N HIS A 84 14.85 -3.05 11.72
CA HIS A 84 14.79 -2.48 10.38
C HIS A 84 13.47 -2.84 9.69
N ILE A 85 13.20 -2.19 8.56
CA ILE A 85 12.09 -2.50 7.67
C ILE A 85 12.63 -2.53 6.24
N ASP A 86 12.33 -3.59 5.50
CA ASP A 86 12.77 -3.73 4.10
C ASP A 86 11.79 -3.05 3.14
N ILE A 87 10.49 -3.22 3.38
CA ILE A 87 9.41 -2.73 2.50
C ILE A 87 8.38 -1.95 3.33
N VAL A 88 8.06 -0.74 2.90
CA VAL A 88 7.00 0.09 3.48
C VAL A 88 5.93 0.38 2.43
N MET A 89 4.66 0.07 2.76
CA MET A 89 3.46 0.29 1.95
C MET A 89 2.48 1.21 2.71
N PRO A 90 2.67 2.54 2.65
CA PRO A 90 2.04 3.45 3.60
C PRO A 90 0.62 3.93 3.21
N THR A 91 0.05 3.55 2.06
CA THR A 91 -1.35 3.82 1.66
C THR A 91 -1.68 3.09 0.35
N LEU A 92 -2.90 2.54 0.20
CA LEU A 92 -3.36 1.83 -1.01
C LEU A 92 -4.72 2.33 -1.48
N GLU A 93 -4.76 3.55 -2.02
CA GLU A 93 -5.97 4.11 -2.65
C GLU A 93 -5.56 4.95 -3.85
N SER A 94 -6.16 4.69 -5.03
CA SER A 94 -5.94 5.44 -6.26
C SER A 94 -7.25 5.80 -6.95
N LEU A 95 -7.26 7.02 -7.48
CA LEU A 95 -8.14 7.54 -8.52
C LEU A 95 -7.39 8.68 -9.20
N THR A 96 -6.31 8.37 -9.91
CA THR A 96 -5.76 9.28 -10.93
C THR A 96 -4.99 8.47 -11.98
N PRO A 97 -5.47 8.41 -13.24
CA PRO A 97 -4.55 8.39 -14.37
C PRO A 97 -3.60 9.59 -14.20
N GLY A 98 -2.35 9.53 -14.64
CA GLY A 98 -1.36 10.61 -14.46
C GLY A 98 -1.88 12.03 -14.82
N LEU A 99 -1.16 13.09 -14.46
CA LEU A 99 -1.62 14.48 -14.62
C LEU A 99 -2.12 14.82 -16.03
N LYS A 100 -1.65 14.11 -17.05
CA LYS A 100 -2.02 14.32 -18.47
C LYS A 100 -3.39 13.75 -18.88
N ASN A 101 -3.97 12.81 -18.13
CA ASN A 101 -5.16 12.06 -18.55
C ASN A 101 -6.29 12.11 -17.50
N GLN A 102 -6.53 13.28 -16.91
CA GLN A 102 -7.56 13.44 -15.87
C GLN A 102 -8.98 13.30 -16.47
N PRO A 103 -9.81 12.39 -15.94
CA PRO A 103 -11.21 12.30 -16.36
C PRO A 103 -11.97 13.58 -15.95
N PRO A 104 -13.00 13.99 -16.72
CA PRO A 104 -13.78 15.21 -16.44
C PRO A 104 -14.78 15.00 -15.29
N ILE A 105 -14.28 14.71 -14.09
CA ILE A 105 -15.05 14.43 -12.87
C ILE A 105 -14.66 15.36 -11.70
N PRO A 106 -15.59 15.69 -10.79
CA PRO A 106 -15.27 16.44 -9.57
C PRO A 106 -14.37 15.63 -8.63
N ASN A 107 -13.06 15.84 -8.72
CA ASN A 107 -12.06 15.08 -7.95
C ASN A 107 -10.95 15.97 -7.37
N ALA A 108 -11.18 17.28 -7.23
CA ALA A 108 -10.12 18.26 -6.97
C ALA A 108 -9.31 17.98 -5.70
N ALA A 109 -9.96 17.68 -4.57
CA ALA A 109 -9.27 17.41 -3.31
C ALA A 109 -8.45 16.11 -3.38
N TYR A 110 -9.08 15.03 -3.85
CA TYR A 110 -8.46 13.72 -3.92
C TYR A 110 -7.32 13.70 -4.95
N GLY A 111 -7.57 14.15 -6.19
CA GLY A 111 -6.57 14.19 -7.24
C GLY A 111 -5.34 15.03 -6.87
N THR A 112 -5.54 16.19 -6.24
CA THR A 112 -4.43 17.03 -5.75
C THR A 112 -3.61 16.31 -4.69
N SER A 113 -4.27 15.62 -3.74
CA SER A 113 -3.56 14.86 -2.70
C SER A 113 -2.68 13.76 -3.31
N LYS A 114 -3.13 13.08 -4.39
CA LYS A 114 -2.37 12.02 -5.05
C LYS A 114 -1.25 12.56 -5.95
N ALA A 115 -1.45 13.73 -6.57
CA ALA A 115 -0.37 14.43 -7.26
C ALA A 115 0.75 14.86 -6.29
N ALA A 116 0.40 15.32 -5.09
CA ALA A 116 1.35 15.68 -4.05
C ALA A 116 2.15 14.47 -3.57
N VAL A 117 1.52 13.30 -3.40
CA VAL A 117 2.21 12.04 -3.08
C VAL A 117 3.29 11.75 -4.11
N HIS A 118 3.00 11.86 -5.41
CA HIS A 118 4.01 11.58 -6.42
C HIS A 118 5.19 12.56 -6.36
N TRP A 119 4.93 13.86 -6.20
CA TRP A 119 6.01 14.84 -6.02
C TRP A 119 6.90 14.47 -4.83
N LEU A 120 6.30 14.19 -3.67
CA LEU A 120 7.03 13.82 -2.46
C LEU A 120 7.84 12.54 -2.65
N THR A 121 7.24 11.49 -3.23
CA THR A 121 7.93 10.22 -3.54
C THR A 121 9.13 10.44 -4.45
N LYS A 122 9.02 11.31 -5.46
CA LYS A 122 10.14 11.65 -6.34
C LYS A 122 11.27 12.37 -5.60
N ARG A 123 10.95 13.26 -4.66
CA ARG A 123 11.95 13.92 -3.80
C ARG A 123 12.61 12.95 -2.84
N ILE A 124 11.83 12.12 -2.14
CA ILE A 124 12.35 11.05 -1.26
C ILE A 124 13.29 10.14 -2.04
N ASN A 125 12.91 9.70 -3.24
CA ASN A 125 13.78 8.86 -4.06
C ASN A 125 15.06 9.58 -4.49
N ALA A 126 15.05 10.89 -4.72
CA ALA A 126 16.25 11.62 -5.11
C ALA A 126 17.18 11.92 -3.91
N GLU A 127 16.61 12.17 -2.74
CA GLU A 127 17.31 12.69 -1.56
C GLU A 127 17.77 11.58 -0.61
N GLU A 128 17.05 10.46 -0.57
CA GLU A 128 17.30 9.36 0.36
C GLU A 128 17.96 8.15 -0.33
N LYS A 129 18.46 7.22 0.48
CA LYS A 129 18.99 5.92 -0.02
C LYS A 129 17.89 4.93 -0.43
N LEU A 130 16.63 5.28 -0.18
CA LEU A 130 15.47 4.44 -0.47
C LEU A 130 15.17 4.35 -1.97
N THR A 131 14.64 3.19 -2.39
CA THR A 131 13.89 3.06 -3.64
C THR A 131 12.45 3.47 -3.36
N ALA A 132 12.06 4.68 -3.76
CA ALA A 132 10.71 5.18 -3.54
C ALA A 132 10.01 5.45 -4.87
N PHE A 133 8.83 4.88 -5.08
CA PHE A 133 8.06 5.02 -6.32
C PHE A 133 6.57 4.89 -6.02
N VAL A 134 5.73 5.34 -6.94
CA VAL A 134 4.27 5.29 -6.78
C VAL A 134 3.72 4.18 -7.65
N ILE A 135 2.75 3.43 -7.11
CA ILE A 135 1.97 2.46 -7.87
C ILE A 135 0.51 2.90 -7.90
N SER A 136 -0.05 2.99 -9.09
CA SER A 136 -1.47 3.03 -9.36
C SER A 136 -1.99 1.58 -9.42
N PRO A 137 -2.83 1.16 -8.47
CA PRO A 137 -3.48 -0.16 -8.47
C PRO A 137 -4.55 -0.33 -9.56
N GLY A 138 -4.80 0.70 -10.39
CA GLY A 138 -5.99 0.75 -11.25
C GLY A 138 -7.29 0.97 -10.47
N TRP A 139 -8.42 1.05 -11.19
CA TRP A 139 -9.73 1.26 -10.58
C TRP A 139 -10.34 -0.05 -10.08
N CYS A 140 -10.00 -0.41 -8.83
CA CYS A 140 -10.32 -1.71 -8.25
C CYS A 140 -11.75 -1.82 -7.71
N LYS A 141 -12.37 -3.00 -7.82
CA LYS A 141 -13.68 -3.37 -7.25
C LYS A 141 -13.67 -3.54 -5.73
N THR A 142 -13.10 -2.56 -5.03
CA THR A 142 -13.19 -2.41 -3.58
C THR A 142 -14.47 -1.66 -3.22
N GLU A 143 -14.80 -1.60 -1.92
CA GLU A 143 -15.89 -0.74 -1.44
C GLU A 143 -15.75 0.70 -1.93
N LEU A 144 -14.54 1.28 -1.80
CA LEU A 144 -14.22 2.63 -2.23
C LEU A 144 -14.33 2.79 -3.75
N GLY A 145 -13.73 1.87 -4.52
CA GLY A 145 -13.75 1.94 -5.97
C GLY A 145 -15.16 1.81 -6.54
N ASN A 146 -15.97 0.89 -6.02
CA ASN A 146 -17.36 0.70 -6.43
C ASN A 146 -18.27 1.85 -5.95
N ALA A 147 -17.98 2.47 -4.79
CA ALA A 147 -18.68 3.68 -4.38
C ALA A 147 -18.42 4.84 -5.37
N GLY A 148 -17.16 5.03 -5.79
CA GLY A 148 -16.82 5.97 -6.85
C GLY A 148 -17.50 5.65 -8.19
N ALA A 149 -17.51 4.38 -8.60
CA ALA A 149 -18.16 3.95 -9.84
C ALA A 149 -19.65 4.32 -9.85
N ARG A 150 -20.37 3.98 -8.77
CA ARG A 150 -21.79 4.34 -8.62
C ARG A 150 -22.02 5.85 -8.61
N HIS A 151 -21.14 6.61 -7.96
CA HIS A 151 -21.22 8.07 -7.95
C HIS A 151 -21.11 8.66 -9.37
N PHE A 152 -20.33 8.03 -10.25
CA PHE A 152 -20.17 8.42 -11.65
C PHE A 152 -21.12 7.71 -12.62
N GLY A 153 -22.17 7.04 -12.11
CA GLY A 153 -23.19 6.39 -12.95
C GLY A 153 -22.78 5.05 -13.56
N MET A 154 -21.71 4.43 -13.07
CA MET A 154 -21.25 3.10 -13.47
C MET A 154 -21.71 2.04 -12.45
N ALA A 155 -21.84 0.79 -12.89
CA ALA A 155 -22.28 -0.31 -12.02
C ALA A 155 -21.21 -0.66 -10.96
N GLU A 156 -19.96 -0.81 -11.40
CA GLU A 156 -18.82 -1.16 -10.58
C GLU A 156 -17.51 -0.67 -11.22
N ALA A 157 -16.43 -0.72 -10.45
CA ALA A 157 -15.08 -0.50 -10.93
C ALA A 157 -14.62 -1.67 -11.83
N ILE A 158 -13.45 -1.55 -12.47
CA ILE A 158 -13.09 -2.42 -13.60
C ILE A 158 -11.97 -3.43 -13.31
N VAL A 159 -11.21 -3.24 -12.22
CA VAL A 159 -10.06 -4.10 -11.88
C VAL A 159 -10.42 -5.02 -10.71
N GLU A 160 -10.14 -6.32 -10.84
CA GLU A 160 -10.29 -7.24 -9.72
C GLU A 160 -9.22 -6.96 -8.65
N PRO A 161 -9.58 -6.82 -7.36
CA PRO A 161 -8.61 -6.51 -6.31
C PRO A 161 -7.47 -7.51 -6.21
N ALA A 162 -7.74 -8.80 -6.46
CA ALA A 162 -6.71 -9.84 -6.43
C ALA A 162 -5.66 -9.65 -7.54
N ASP A 163 -6.09 -9.25 -8.75
CA ASP A 163 -5.19 -8.99 -9.88
C ASP A 163 -4.32 -7.78 -9.60
N SER A 164 -4.93 -6.71 -9.09
CA SER A 164 -4.23 -5.50 -8.67
C SER A 164 -3.18 -5.79 -7.60
N CYS A 165 -3.54 -6.53 -6.54
CA CYS A 165 -2.60 -6.92 -5.48
C CYS A 165 -1.42 -7.74 -6.02
N ARG A 166 -1.67 -8.69 -6.93
CA ARG A 166 -0.59 -9.47 -7.56
C ARG A 166 0.35 -8.59 -8.38
N GLY A 167 -0.19 -7.73 -9.25
CA GLY A 167 0.62 -6.81 -10.05
C GLY A 167 1.43 -5.84 -9.19
N MET A 168 0.87 -5.35 -8.08
CA MET A 168 1.62 -4.52 -7.12
C MET A 168 2.77 -5.29 -6.47
N VAL A 169 2.56 -6.53 -6.03
CA VAL A 169 3.65 -7.35 -5.45
C VAL A 169 4.73 -7.62 -6.49
N GLU A 170 4.37 -7.94 -7.73
CA GLU A 170 5.34 -8.14 -8.82
C GLU A 170 6.22 -6.92 -9.07
N LEU A 171 5.63 -5.71 -9.09
CA LEU A 171 6.38 -4.45 -9.21
C LEU A 171 7.29 -4.21 -8.01
N ILE A 172 6.81 -4.45 -6.79
CA ILE A 172 7.59 -4.20 -5.56
C ILE A 172 8.78 -5.16 -5.46
N ASP A 173 8.57 -6.46 -5.72
CA ASP A 173 9.59 -7.50 -5.53
C ASP A 173 10.81 -7.31 -6.44
N VAL A 174 10.66 -6.62 -7.57
CA VAL A 174 11.74 -6.38 -8.54
C VAL A 174 12.24 -4.92 -8.53
N ALA A 175 11.70 -4.07 -7.66
CA ALA A 175 11.97 -2.64 -7.71
C ALA A 175 13.40 -2.30 -7.28
N THR A 176 14.07 -1.51 -8.11
CA THR A 176 15.33 -0.84 -7.76
C THR A 176 15.20 0.67 -7.94
N LYS A 177 16.15 1.42 -7.36
CA LYS A 177 16.20 2.87 -7.46
C LYS A 177 16.32 3.34 -8.91
N GLU A 178 17.06 2.62 -9.74
CA GLU A 178 17.29 2.92 -11.15
C GLU A 178 16.08 2.55 -12.02
N SER A 179 15.48 1.39 -11.75
CA SER A 179 14.39 0.83 -12.54
C SER A 179 13.06 1.50 -12.24
N HIS A 180 12.70 1.66 -10.97
CA HIS A 180 11.38 2.13 -10.53
C HIS A 180 11.42 3.46 -9.79
N GLY A 181 12.52 3.75 -9.09
CA GLY A 181 12.65 4.93 -8.23
C GLY A 181 12.25 6.25 -8.89
N GLY A 182 11.41 7.02 -8.19
CA GLY A 182 10.93 8.34 -8.59
C GLY A 182 9.94 8.34 -9.76
N LYS A 183 9.40 7.17 -10.12
CA LYS A 183 8.44 6.98 -11.21
C LYS A 183 7.04 6.62 -10.68
N LEU A 184 6.05 6.76 -11.55
CA LEU A 184 4.68 6.30 -11.35
C LEU A 184 4.43 5.10 -12.25
N TRP A 185 4.10 3.97 -11.65
CA TRP A 185 3.73 2.73 -12.34
C TRP A 185 2.25 2.48 -12.18
N ASP A 186 1.63 1.86 -13.17
CA ASP A 186 0.29 1.31 -13.10
C ASP A 186 0.37 -0.20 -13.30
N VAL A 187 -0.45 -0.95 -12.56
CA VAL A 187 -0.48 -2.42 -12.62
C VAL A 187 -0.99 -2.96 -13.95
N GLN A 188 -1.67 -2.13 -14.77
CA GLN A 188 -2.19 -2.48 -16.09
C GLN A 188 -1.37 -1.82 -17.20
N ASP A 189 -1.13 -0.51 -17.08
CA ASP A 189 -0.56 0.30 -18.16
C ASP A 189 0.97 0.46 -18.08
N GLY A 190 1.61 -0.08 -17.02
CA GLY A 190 3.05 0.02 -16.82
C GLY A 190 3.48 1.44 -16.45
N LEU A 191 4.59 1.92 -17.01
CA LEU A 191 5.14 3.23 -16.65
C LEU A 191 4.21 4.37 -17.13
N LEU A 192 3.69 5.14 -16.19
CA LEU A 192 2.88 6.32 -16.48
C LEU A 192 3.74 7.60 -16.52
N VAL A 193 3.34 8.51 -17.42
CA VAL A 193 3.91 9.86 -17.47
C VAL A 193 3.20 10.73 -16.44
N TRP A 194 3.99 11.35 -15.57
CA TRP A 194 3.54 12.44 -14.71
C TRP A 194 3.59 13.76 -15.45
#